data_AF-A0A7H8QUV6-F1
#
_entry.id   AF-A0A7H8QUV6-F1
#
_cell.length_a   1.000
_cell.length_b   1.000
_cell.length_c   1.000
_cell.angle_alpha   90.00
_cell.angle_beta   90.00
_cell.angle_gamma   90.00
#
_symmetry.space_group_name_H-M   'P 1'
#
loop_
_entity.id
_entity.type
_entity.pdbx_description
1 polymer ?
#
loop_
_entity_poly.entity_id
_entity_poly.type
_entity_poly.pdbx_seq_one_letter_code
_entity_poly.pdbx_strand_id
1 'polypeptide(L)'
;MWYVQLYIIVQQNLNSLERVLKCTEIEQEVKQPFIRTVDIPEHCPSQGGVHFEGYKTRYAPELPPVFNDIGFNVLPGERVAVVGRTSVGKRTLTLAIIRGLEAELSPIKIDDIDISEVTLHQLRQAVTIVSQDPGLFRRSMSENLDPLRCYTNEEMLEVHRKVRLLHAISTDNLNSATTLNYLDHSADALSRGQGQLLCISQ
;
A
#
# COMPACT_ATOMS: atom_id res chain seq x y z
N MET A 1 -2.90 -52.76 -18.11
CA MET A 1 -2.28 -52.07 -16.96
C MET A 1 -1.86 -50.63 -17.25
N TRP A 2 -1.21 -50.32 -18.38
CA TRP A 2 -0.80 -48.93 -18.71
C TRP A 2 -1.96 -47.91 -18.81
N TYR A 3 -3.10 -48.28 -19.38
CA TYR A 3 -4.25 -47.38 -19.53
C TYR A 3 -4.82 -46.89 -18.19
N VAL A 4 -4.85 -47.78 -17.19
CA VAL A 4 -5.32 -47.43 -15.84
C VAL A 4 -4.34 -46.46 -15.16
N GLN A 5 -3.04 -46.65 -15.35
CA GLN A 5 -2.03 -45.72 -14.85
C GLN A 5 -2.13 -44.35 -15.53
N LEU A 6 -2.34 -44.31 -16.85
CA LEU A 6 -2.56 -43.07 -17.60
C LEU A 6 -3.80 -42.33 -17.10
N TYR A 7 -4.90 -43.04 -16.87
CA TYR A 7 -6.14 -42.46 -16.33
C TYR A 7 -5.92 -41.83 -14.94
N ILE A 8 -5.22 -42.54 -14.04
CA ILE A 8 -4.92 -42.03 -12.68
C ILE A 8 -4.06 -40.77 -12.76
N ILE A 9 -3.04 -40.74 -13.63
CA ILE A 9 -2.17 -39.57 -13.80
C ILE A 9 -2.97 -38.36 -14.30
N VAL A 10 -3.86 -38.56 -15.29
CA VAL A 10 -4.71 -37.48 -15.80
C VAL A 10 -5.64 -36.95 -14.69
N GLN A 11 -6.28 -37.82 -13.92
CA GLN A 11 -7.14 -37.42 -12.81
C GLN A 11 -6.37 -36.64 -11.73
N GLN A 12 -5.18 -37.08 -11.36
CA GLN A 12 -4.34 -36.37 -10.39
C GLN A 12 -3.92 -34.98 -10.89
N ASN A 13 -3.65 -34.85 -12.20
CA ASN A 13 -3.31 -33.56 -12.81
C ASN A 13 -4.53 -32.62 -12.87
N LEU A 14 -5.74 -33.15 -13.10
CA LEU A 14 -6.97 -32.37 -13.13
C LEU A 14 -7.27 -31.70 -11.79
N ASN A 15 -6.95 -32.33 -10.65
CA ASN A 15 -7.06 -31.69 -9.33
C ASN A 15 -6.21 -30.41 -9.20
N SER A 16 -5.06 -30.34 -9.90
CA SER A 16 -4.25 -29.13 -9.92
C SER A 16 -4.85 -28.05 -10.80
N LEU A 17 -5.46 -28.46 -11.92
CA LEU A 17 -6.19 -27.56 -12.82
C LEU A 17 -7.41 -26.95 -12.12
N GLU A 18 -8.19 -27.76 -11.39
CA GLU A 18 -9.34 -27.29 -10.61
C GLU A 18 -8.96 -26.22 -9.59
N ARG A 19 -7.84 -26.39 -8.87
CA ARG A 19 -7.34 -25.39 -7.93
C ARG A 19 -6.98 -24.07 -8.61
N VAL A 20 -6.37 -24.13 -9.80
CA VAL A 20 -6.02 -22.92 -10.57
C VAL A 20 -7.29 -22.22 -11.07
N LEU A 21 -8.28 -22.97 -11.57
CA LEU A 21 -9.56 -22.41 -12.00
C LEU A 21 -10.30 -21.75 -10.84
N LYS A 22 -10.26 -22.36 -9.64
CA LYS A 22 -10.88 -21.77 -8.45
C LYS A 22 -10.32 -20.39 -8.11
N CYS A 23 -9.04 -20.14 -8.38
CA CYS A 23 -8.45 -18.80 -8.20
C CYS A 23 -9.03 -17.74 -9.15
N THR A 24 -9.57 -18.15 -10.31
CA THR A 24 -10.21 -17.24 -11.28
C THR A 24 -11.63 -16.86 -10.90
N GLU A 25 -12.27 -17.64 -10.03
CA GLU A 25 -13.65 -17.44 -9.57
C GLU A 25 -13.74 -16.57 -8.30
N ILE A 26 -12.62 -16.25 -7.67
CA ILE A 26 -12.58 -15.42 -6.46
C ILE A 26 -13.02 -14.00 -6.80
N GLU A 27 -13.84 -13.42 -5.91
CA GLU A 27 -14.26 -12.03 -5.97
C GLU A 27 -13.05 -11.10 -6.12
N GLN A 28 -13.09 -10.27 -7.16
CA GLN A 28 -12.02 -9.34 -7.48
C GLN A 28 -12.31 -7.98 -6.86
N GLU A 29 -11.24 -7.28 -6.48
CA GLU A 29 -11.34 -5.89 -6.05
C GLU A 29 -11.90 -5.02 -7.20
N VAL A 30 -12.92 -4.21 -6.88
CA VAL A 30 -13.56 -3.32 -7.84
C VAL A 30 -12.63 -2.15 -8.14
N LYS A 31 -11.96 -2.19 -9.30
CA LYS A 31 -10.97 -1.17 -9.69
C LYS A 31 -11.59 0.13 -10.20
N GLN A 32 -12.85 0.10 -10.62
CA GLN A 32 -13.58 1.24 -11.16
C GLN A 32 -14.41 1.92 -10.07
N PRO A 33 -14.63 3.24 -10.14
CA PRO A 33 -15.49 3.93 -9.18
C PRO A 33 -16.93 3.44 -9.27
N PHE A 34 -17.64 3.44 -8.14
CA PHE A 34 -18.99 2.86 -8.05
C PHE A 34 -20.05 3.64 -8.82
N ILE A 35 -19.83 4.93 -9.10
CA ILE A 35 -20.87 5.86 -9.57
C ILE A 35 -20.43 6.61 -10.84
N ARG A 36 -19.31 7.34 -10.79
CA ARG A 36 -18.74 8.11 -11.92
C ARG A 36 -17.23 8.24 -11.73
N THR A 37 -16.45 8.20 -12.81
CA THR A 37 -15.10 8.78 -12.82
C THR A 37 -15.25 10.29 -12.75
N VAL A 38 -15.04 10.87 -11.57
CA VAL A 38 -14.78 12.30 -11.46
C VAL A 38 -13.39 12.54 -12.03
N ASP A 39 -13.25 13.49 -12.96
CA ASP A 39 -11.94 13.99 -13.36
C ASP A 39 -11.36 14.77 -12.18
N ILE A 40 -10.53 14.08 -11.41
CA ILE A 40 -9.82 14.65 -10.27
C ILE A 40 -8.75 15.60 -10.82
N PRO A 41 -8.63 16.82 -10.28
CA PRO A 41 -7.56 17.74 -10.67
C PRO A 41 -6.18 17.07 -10.52
N GLU A 42 -5.24 17.37 -11.41
CA GLU A 42 -3.88 16.78 -11.40
C GLU A 42 -3.13 16.94 -10.07
N HIS A 43 -3.53 17.90 -9.23
CA HIS A 43 -2.90 18.21 -7.95
C HIS A 43 -3.77 17.86 -6.74
N CYS A 44 -4.82 17.07 -6.93
CA CYS A 44 -5.66 16.59 -5.84
C CYS A 44 -5.11 15.27 -5.29
N PRO A 45 -5.01 15.11 -3.96
CA PRO A 45 -5.37 16.06 -2.91
C PRO A 45 -4.33 17.19 -2.78
N SER A 46 -4.83 18.41 -2.58
CA SER A 46 -4.02 19.63 -2.54
C SER A 46 -3.81 20.17 -1.12
N GLN A 47 -4.79 19.95 -0.25
CA GLN A 47 -4.84 20.46 1.12
C GLN A 47 -4.70 19.31 2.13
N GLY A 48 -5.21 18.12 1.77
CA GLY A 48 -5.10 16.91 2.59
C GLY A 48 -6.07 16.86 3.77
N GLY A 49 -7.21 17.57 3.68
CA GLY A 49 -8.28 17.47 4.66
C GLY A 49 -9.01 16.13 4.53
N VAL A 50 -9.35 15.49 5.65
CA VAL A 50 -10.01 14.17 5.67
C VAL A 50 -11.25 14.20 6.54
N HIS A 51 -12.40 13.82 5.95
CA HIS A 51 -13.68 13.80 6.63
C HIS A 51 -14.28 12.40 6.64
N PHE A 52 -14.60 11.92 7.83
CA PHE A 52 -15.39 10.71 8.07
C PHE A 52 -16.78 11.14 8.54
N GLU A 53 -17.82 10.64 7.87
CA GLU A 53 -19.22 10.93 8.19
C GLU A 53 -19.95 9.60 8.39
N GLY A 54 -20.22 9.21 9.64
CA GLY A 54 -20.96 7.98 9.97
C GLY A 54 -20.39 6.70 9.32
N TYR A 55 -19.06 6.60 9.22
CA TYR A 55 -18.38 5.50 8.54
C TYR A 55 -18.61 4.17 9.25
N LYS A 56 -18.88 3.13 8.46
CA LYS A 56 -19.11 1.76 8.91
C LYS A 56 -18.37 0.77 8.03
N THR A 57 -17.71 -0.22 8.63
CA THR A 57 -17.01 -1.26 7.88
C THR A 57 -16.88 -2.57 8.65
N ARG A 58 -16.74 -3.68 7.91
CA ARG A 58 -16.51 -5.03 8.42
C ARG A 58 -15.50 -5.76 7.53
N TYR A 59 -14.76 -6.71 8.10
CA TYR A 59 -13.78 -7.49 7.36
C TYR A 59 -14.40 -8.52 6.40
N ALA A 60 -15.57 -9.04 6.73
CA ALA A 60 -16.32 -9.97 5.90
C ALA A 60 -17.82 -9.84 6.18
N PRO A 61 -18.71 -10.12 5.21
CA PRO A 61 -20.16 -9.98 5.35
C PRO A 61 -20.74 -10.64 6.61
N GLU A 62 -20.22 -11.80 6.98
CA GLU A 62 -20.63 -12.63 8.11
C GLU A 62 -20.05 -12.19 9.47
N LEU A 63 -19.04 -11.33 9.46
CA LEU A 63 -18.39 -10.84 10.68
C LEU A 63 -19.09 -9.59 11.23
N PRO A 64 -19.02 -9.36 12.55
CA PRO A 64 -19.50 -8.10 13.11
C PRO A 64 -18.67 -6.92 12.58
N PRO A 65 -19.30 -5.74 12.42
CA PRO A 65 -18.60 -4.53 12.01
C PRO A 65 -17.54 -4.12 13.02
N VAL A 66 -16.39 -3.68 12.51
CA VAL A 66 -15.26 -3.17 13.32
C VAL A 66 -15.54 -1.73 13.75
N PHE A 67 -16.08 -0.93 12.82
CA PHE A 67 -16.57 0.41 13.09
C PHE A 67 -18.05 0.49 12.81
N ASN A 68 -18.77 1.11 13.74
CA ASN A 68 -20.19 1.44 13.63
C ASN A 68 -20.34 2.93 13.86
N ASP A 69 -20.61 3.67 12.78
CA ASP A 69 -20.99 5.09 12.84
C ASP A 69 -19.90 5.98 13.46
N ILE A 70 -18.70 5.97 12.87
CA ILE A 70 -17.62 6.89 13.29
C ILE A 70 -17.63 8.16 12.44
N GLY A 71 -17.50 9.32 13.09
CA GLY A 71 -17.41 10.61 12.43
C GLY A 71 -16.33 11.48 13.05
N PHE A 72 -15.46 12.04 12.22
CA PHE A 72 -14.44 13.02 12.62
C PHE A 72 -13.94 13.80 11.40
N ASN A 73 -13.34 14.96 11.66
CA ASN A 73 -12.75 15.81 10.63
C ASN A 73 -11.29 16.11 10.98
N VAL A 74 -10.40 15.98 9.99
CA VAL A 74 -9.00 16.39 10.05
C VAL A 74 -8.83 17.54 9.08
N LEU A 75 -8.47 18.71 9.61
CA LEU A 75 -8.31 19.91 8.78
C LEU A 75 -7.00 19.84 7.97
N PRO A 76 -6.93 20.54 6.84
CA PRO A 76 -5.69 20.68 6.07
C PRO A 76 -4.48 21.06 6.92
N GLY A 77 -3.38 20.31 6.74
CA GLY A 77 -2.12 20.53 7.47
C GLY A 77 -2.12 20.08 8.94
N GLU A 78 -3.21 19.53 9.46
CA GLU A 78 -3.25 18.99 10.81
C GLU A 78 -2.46 17.68 10.94
N ARG A 79 -1.76 17.54 12.06
CA ARG A 79 -1.07 16.31 12.45
C ARG A 79 -1.87 15.62 13.54
N VAL A 80 -2.61 14.58 13.17
CA VAL A 80 -3.48 13.84 14.09
C VAL A 80 -2.84 12.50 14.44
N ALA A 81 -2.87 12.15 15.72
CA ALA A 81 -2.42 10.85 16.22
C ALA A 81 -3.60 10.01 16.69
N VAL A 82 -3.76 8.81 16.12
CA VAL A 82 -4.79 7.85 16.54
C VAL A 82 -4.22 6.92 17.63
N VAL A 83 -4.72 7.07 18.85
CA VAL A 83 -4.29 6.28 20.03
C VAL A 83 -5.41 5.35 20.50
N GLY A 84 -5.05 4.31 21.25
CA GLY A 84 -6.00 3.29 21.71
C GLY A 84 -5.31 1.96 22.04
N ARG A 85 -6.05 1.02 22.62
CA ARG A 85 -5.53 -0.32 22.91
C ARG A 85 -5.23 -1.08 21.62
N THR A 86 -4.38 -2.10 21.70
CA THR A 86 -4.19 -3.07 20.61
C THR A 86 -5.55 -3.64 20.21
N SER A 87 -5.77 -3.88 18.91
CA SER A 87 -7.02 -4.41 18.32
C SER A 87 -8.25 -3.49 18.30
N VAL A 88 -8.11 -2.20 18.61
CA VAL A 88 -9.25 -1.23 18.52
C VAL A 88 -9.57 -0.76 17.09
N GLY A 89 -8.86 -1.27 16.06
CA GLY A 89 -9.12 -0.90 14.66
C GLY A 89 -8.25 0.23 14.08
N LYS A 90 -7.14 0.63 14.72
CA LYS A 90 -6.25 1.68 14.18
C LYS A 90 -5.74 1.36 12.76
N ARG A 91 -5.31 0.11 12.54
CA ARG A 91 -4.89 -0.38 11.23
C ARG A 91 -6.07 -0.42 10.25
N THR A 92 -7.27 -0.66 10.76
CA THR A 92 -8.52 -0.63 9.98
C THR A 92 -8.80 0.78 9.46
N LEU A 93 -8.54 1.84 10.23
CA LEU A 93 -8.63 3.23 9.72
C LEU A 93 -7.65 3.50 8.59
N THR A 94 -6.41 3.00 8.70
CA THR A 94 -5.44 3.12 7.60
C THR A 94 -5.95 2.43 6.33
N LEU A 95 -6.49 1.21 6.47
CA LEU A 95 -7.09 0.47 5.35
C LEU A 95 -8.34 1.17 4.78
N ALA A 96 -9.12 1.85 5.62
CA ALA A 96 -10.29 2.60 5.19
C ALA A 96 -9.92 3.73 4.23
N ILE A 97 -8.88 4.51 4.56
CA ILE A 97 -8.46 5.68 3.76
C ILE A 97 -8.00 5.28 2.35
N ILE A 98 -7.28 4.17 2.20
CA ILE A 98 -6.83 3.66 0.89
C ILE A 98 -7.83 2.73 0.21
N ARG A 99 -9.05 2.62 0.77
CA ARG A 99 -10.08 1.66 0.35
C ARG A 99 -9.53 0.24 0.19
N GLY A 100 -8.66 -0.17 1.12
CA GLY A 100 -8.27 -1.57 1.29
C GLY A 100 -9.31 -2.36 2.08
N LEU A 101 -10.23 -1.66 2.76
CA LEU A 101 -11.46 -2.21 3.28
C LEU A 101 -12.60 -1.23 2.93
N GLU A 102 -13.57 -1.69 2.15
CA GLU A 102 -14.65 -0.84 1.67
C GLU A 102 -15.63 -0.46 2.80
N ALA A 103 -16.22 0.73 2.67
CA ALA A 103 -17.29 1.18 3.56
C ALA A 103 -18.59 0.42 3.22
N GLU A 104 -19.36 0.04 4.25
CA GLU A 104 -20.73 -0.43 4.05
C GLU A 104 -21.69 0.73 3.80
N LEU A 105 -21.51 1.80 4.57
CA LEU A 105 -22.38 2.96 4.65
C LEU A 105 -21.50 4.18 4.89
N SER A 106 -21.85 5.23 4.15
CA SER A 106 -21.31 6.58 4.21
C SER A 106 -19.86 6.76 3.71
N PRO A 107 -19.62 7.80 2.90
CA PRO A 107 -18.33 7.99 2.26
C PRO A 107 -17.29 8.65 3.17
N ILE A 108 -16.04 8.34 2.90
CA ILE A 108 -14.89 9.12 3.37
C ILE A 108 -14.64 10.19 2.30
N LYS A 109 -14.40 11.43 2.71
CA LYS A 109 -14.03 12.51 1.79
C LYS A 109 -12.60 12.96 2.04
N ILE A 110 -11.86 13.18 0.97
CA ILE A 110 -10.55 13.84 1.00
C ILE A 110 -10.65 15.12 0.16
N ASP A 111 -10.36 16.27 0.75
CA ASP A 111 -10.55 17.60 0.12
C ASP A 111 -11.95 17.76 -0.52
N ASP A 112 -12.99 17.40 0.25
CA ASP A 112 -14.41 17.41 -0.14
C ASP A 112 -14.81 16.45 -1.28
N ILE A 113 -13.87 15.64 -1.79
CA ILE A 113 -14.13 14.62 -2.82
C ILE A 113 -14.36 13.26 -2.16
N ASP A 114 -15.46 12.62 -2.50
CA ASP A 114 -15.77 11.26 -2.07
C ASP A 114 -14.80 10.26 -2.71
N ILE A 115 -14.03 9.54 -1.89
CA ILE A 115 -13.03 8.60 -2.38
C ILE A 115 -13.63 7.36 -3.05
N SER A 116 -14.94 7.09 -2.87
CA SER A 116 -15.66 6.02 -3.57
C SER A 116 -15.92 6.32 -5.06
N GLU A 117 -15.88 7.61 -5.42
CA GLU A 117 -16.03 8.11 -6.79
C GLU A 117 -14.69 8.19 -7.54
N VAL A 118 -13.59 7.89 -6.85
CA VAL A 118 -12.23 7.92 -7.39
C VAL A 118 -11.75 6.51 -7.76
N THR A 119 -10.92 6.37 -8.79
CA THR A 119 -10.26 5.09 -9.08
C THR A 119 -9.28 4.73 -7.96
N LEU A 120 -9.20 3.45 -7.58
CA LEU A 120 -8.26 3.00 -6.55
C LEU A 120 -6.81 3.35 -6.88
N HIS A 121 -6.46 3.37 -8.17
CA HIS A 121 -5.13 3.74 -8.62
C HIS A 121 -4.80 5.20 -8.29
N GLN A 122 -5.69 6.13 -8.63
CA GLN A 122 -5.48 7.56 -8.34
C GLN A 122 -5.44 7.81 -6.83
N LEU A 123 -6.37 7.22 -6.08
CA LEU A 123 -6.41 7.35 -4.62
C LEU A 123 -5.12 6.86 -3.95
N ARG A 124 -4.61 5.69 -4.37
CA ARG A 124 -3.41 5.08 -3.77
C ARG A 124 -2.11 5.73 -4.24
N GLN A 125 -2.12 6.46 -5.35
CA GLN A 125 -0.99 7.33 -5.75
C GLN A 125 -0.95 8.62 -4.93
N ALA A 126 -2.11 9.12 -4.51
CA ALA A 126 -2.24 10.35 -3.75
C ALA A 126 -1.92 10.20 -2.24
N VAL A 127 -1.96 8.98 -1.70
CA VAL A 127 -1.83 8.70 -0.28
C VAL A 127 -0.68 7.74 -0.01
N THR A 128 0.32 8.19 0.75
CA THR A 128 1.44 7.36 1.20
C THR A 128 1.14 6.71 2.55
N ILE A 129 1.34 5.39 2.66
CA ILE A 129 1.29 4.65 3.92
C ILE A 129 2.67 4.07 4.20
N VAL A 130 3.19 4.34 5.40
CA VAL A 130 4.41 3.69 5.89
C VAL A 130 4.03 2.47 6.72
N SER A 131 4.40 1.28 6.24
CA SER A 131 4.17 0.02 6.96
C SER A 131 5.00 -0.05 8.25
N GLN A 132 4.44 -0.69 9.27
CA GLN A 132 5.16 -0.96 10.52
C GLN A 132 6.38 -1.87 10.30
N ASP A 133 6.23 -2.89 9.45
CA ASP A 133 7.32 -3.76 8.98
C ASP A 133 7.61 -3.46 7.50
N PRO A 134 8.81 -2.95 7.15
CA PRO A 134 9.16 -2.64 5.77
C PRO A 134 9.42 -3.95 5.00
N GLY A 135 8.45 -4.36 4.19
CA GLY A 135 8.58 -5.51 3.29
C GLY A 135 9.34 -5.11 2.03
N LEU A 136 10.68 -5.05 2.12
CA LEU A 136 11.52 -4.72 0.96
C LEU A 136 11.60 -5.90 -0.01
N PHE A 137 11.63 -5.61 -1.29
CA PHE A 137 11.88 -6.62 -2.31
C PHE A 137 13.37 -6.96 -2.37
N ARG A 138 13.66 -8.22 -2.71
CA ARG A 138 15.00 -8.74 -3.03
C ARG A 138 15.55 -8.15 -4.32
N ARG A 139 15.79 -6.84 -4.28
CA ARG A 139 16.19 -5.96 -5.38
C ARG A 139 17.12 -4.90 -4.84
N SER A 140 17.66 -4.08 -5.74
CA SER A 140 18.49 -2.95 -5.37
C SER A 140 17.70 -1.89 -4.58
N MET A 141 18.40 -0.96 -3.93
CA MET A 141 17.74 0.18 -3.26
C MET A 141 17.01 1.06 -4.27
N SER A 142 17.60 1.31 -5.44
CA SER A 142 16.97 2.07 -6.52
C SER A 142 15.67 1.43 -7.01
N GLU A 143 15.65 0.11 -7.19
CA GLU A 143 14.46 -0.61 -7.67
C GLU A 143 13.36 -0.71 -6.61
N ASN A 144 13.72 -0.65 -5.32
CA ASN A 144 12.74 -0.55 -4.25
C ASN A 144 12.18 0.89 -4.15
N LEU A 145 13.00 1.91 -4.39
CA LEU A 145 12.60 3.30 -4.32
C LEU A 145 11.72 3.72 -5.52
N ASP A 146 12.18 3.38 -6.73
CA ASP A 146 11.51 3.72 -7.98
C ASP A 146 11.36 2.48 -8.88
N PRO A 147 10.36 1.63 -8.62
CA PRO A 147 10.11 0.44 -9.42
C PRO A 147 9.65 0.77 -10.86
N LEU A 148 9.15 1.98 -11.10
CA LEU A 148 8.65 2.44 -12.39
C LEU A 148 9.73 3.14 -13.24
N ARG A 149 10.89 3.43 -12.65
CA ARG A 149 12.02 4.13 -13.29
C ARG A 149 11.62 5.50 -13.86
N CYS A 150 10.83 6.22 -13.09
CA CYS A 150 10.37 7.57 -13.41
C CYS A 150 11.37 8.67 -13.03
N TYR A 151 12.34 8.39 -12.16
CA TYR A 151 13.27 9.36 -11.59
C TYR A 151 14.72 9.08 -11.93
N THR A 152 15.55 10.12 -11.88
CA THR A 152 16.99 10.04 -12.08
C THR A 152 17.73 9.60 -10.81
N ASN A 153 18.94 9.06 -10.96
CA ASN A 153 19.77 8.66 -9.82
C ASN A 153 20.07 9.86 -8.91
N GLU A 154 20.23 11.04 -9.47
CA GLU A 154 20.47 12.29 -8.75
C GLU A 154 19.29 12.65 -7.83
N GLU A 155 18.06 12.56 -8.34
CA GLU A 155 16.83 12.80 -7.55
C GLU A 155 16.69 11.79 -6.42
N MET A 156 16.88 10.50 -6.71
CA MET A 156 16.85 9.43 -5.71
C MET A 156 17.88 9.65 -4.58
N LEU A 157 19.09 10.08 -4.94
CA LEU A 157 20.13 10.40 -3.97
C LEU A 157 19.78 11.62 -3.13
N GLU A 158 19.13 12.63 -3.71
CA GLU A 158 18.67 13.80 -2.97
C GLU A 158 17.63 13.43 -1.91
N VAL A 159 16.67 12.57 -2.24
CA VAL A 159 15.67 12.07 -1.28
C VAL A 159 16.35 11.29 -0.15
N HIS A 160 17.27 10.37 -0.47
CA HIS A 160 18.02 9.63 0.56
C HIS A 160 18.90 10.54 1.46
N ARG A 161 19.37 11.68 0.96
CA ARG A 161 20.03 12.71 1.80
C ARG A 161 19.03 13.35 2.75
N LYS A 162 17.85 13.74 2.27
CA LYS A 162 16.79 14.37 3.09
C LYS A 162 16.31 13.45 4.21
N VAL A 163 16.15 12.16 3.91
CA VAL A 163 15.72 11.14 4.88
C VAL A 163 16.87 10.63 5.76
N ARG A 164 18.09 11.16 5.58
CA ARG A 164 19.32 10.80 6.32
C ARG A 164 19.73 9.32 6.21
N LEU A 165 19.21 8.60 5.23
CA LEU A 165 19.53 7.19 4.99
C LEU A 165 21.00 7.00 4.62
N LEU A 166 21.55 7.93 3.81
CA LEU A 166 22.97 7.90 3.45
C LEU A 166 23.87 7.99 4.68
N HIS A 167 23.56 8.88 5.62
CA HIS A 167 24.34 9.00 6.86
C HIS A 167 24.26 7.72 7.71
N ALA A 168 23.09 7.08 7.76
CA ALA A 168 22.88 5.84 8.52
C ALA A 168 23.64 4.63 7.93
N ILE A 169 24.09 4.71 6.68
CA ILE A 169 24.81 3.62 5.99
C ILE A 169 26.30 3.97 5.83
N SER A 170 26.64 5.25 5.67
CA SER A 170 28.03 5.72 5.61
C SER A 170 28.82 5.48 6.91
N THR A 171 28.16 5.39 8.07
CA THR A 171 28.81 5.02 9.33
C THR A 171 29.36 3.60 9.34
N ASP A 172 28.90 2.73 8.44
CA ASP A 172 29.14 1.28 8.50
C ASP A 172 30.09 0.72 7.43
N ASN A 173 30.72 1.53 6.55
CA ASN A 173 31.90 1.20 5.67
C ASN A 173 31.78 1.72 4.20
N LEU A 174 31.73 3.02 3.91
CA LEU A 174 31.90 3.48 2.52
C LEU A 174 32.73 4.77 2.41
N ASN A 175 33.93 4.63 1.80
CA ASN A 175 34.70 5.75 1.30
C ASN A 175 33.93 6.44 0.17
N SER A 176 33.97 7.78 0.14
CA SER A 176 33.15 8.71 -0.65
C SER A 176 33.18 8.59 -2.19
N ALA A 177 33.72 7.51 -2.75
CA ALA A 177 33.86 7.28 -4.20
C ALA A 177 32.78 6.36 -4.83
N THR A 178 31.82 5.84 -4.06
CA THR A 178 30.89 4.79 -4.52
C THR A 178 29.41 5.11 -4.28
N THR A 179 28.99 6.33 -4.59
CA THR A 179 27.57 6.75 -4.52
C THR A 179 26.68 6.02 -5.54
N LEU A 180 27.24 5.54 -6.66
CA LEU A 180 26.54 4.70 -7.64
C LEU A 180 26.33 3.27 -7.13
N ASN A 181 27.37 2.65 -6.55
CA ASN A 181 27.25 1.30 -5.99
C ASN A 181 26.24 1.23 -4.82
N TYR A 182 26.03 2.33 -4.11
CA TYR A 182 25.02 2.44 -3.04
C TYR A 182 23.61 2.06 -3.51
N LEU A 183 23.19 2.58 -4.67
CA LEU A 183 21.85 2.34 -5.20
C LEU A 183 21.66 0.89 -5.67
N ASP A 184 22.75 0.24 -6.09
CA ASP A 184 22.77 -1.15 -6.57
C ASP A 184 22.87 -2.18 -5.43
N HIS A 185 23.08 -1.75 -4.18
CA HIS A 185 23.13 -2.66 -3.04
C HIS A 185 21.77 -3.29 -2.74
N SER A 186 21.79 -4.55 -2.32
CA SER A 186 20.60 -5.30 -1.94
C SER A 186 19.90 -4.67 -0.74
N ALA A 187 18.61 -4.40 -0.88
CA ALA A 187 17.76 -3.84 0.18
C ALA A 187 17.59 -4.80 1.39
N ASP A 188 17.79 -6.11 1.21
CA ASP A 188 17.71 -7.13 2.26
C ASP A 188 18.79 -6.96 3.35
N ALA A 189 19.87 -6.22 3.07
CA ALA A 189 20.96 -5.99 4.02
C ALA A 189 20.66 -4.88 5.05
N LEU A 190 19.53 -4.17 4.90
CA LEU A 190 19.17 -3.04 5.75
C LEU A 190 18.64 -3.49 7.11
N SER A 191 19.04 -2.77 8.16
CA SER A 191 18.38 -2.87 9.47
C SER A 191 16.91 -2.43 9.39
N ARG A 192 16.10 -2.82 10.37
CA ARG A 192 14.68 -2.41 10.44
C ARG A 192 14.49 -0.88 10.37
N GLY A 193 15.35 -0.13 11.06
CA GLY A 193 15.29 1.34 11.06
C GLY A 193 15.66 1.94 9.70
N GLN A 194 16.70 1.43 9.04
CA GLN A 194 17.06 1.85 7.68
C GLN A 194 15.99 1.49 6.66
N GLY A 195 15.36 0.32 6.80
CA GLY A 195 14.23 -0.08 5.95
C GLY A 195 13.02 0.83 6.11
N GLN A 196 12.72 1.30 7.32
CA GLN A 196 11.66 2.30 7.55
C GLN A 196 12.00 3.65 6.88
N LEU A 197 13.26 4.09 6.97
CA LEU A 197 13.71 5.29 6.27
C LEU A 197 13.58 5.15 4.75
N LEU A 198 13.88 3.97 4.19
CA LEU A 198 13.66 3.70 2.77
C LEU A 198 12.17 3.76 2.38
N CYS A 199 11.26 3.25 3.23
CA CYS A 199 9.81 3.37 2.98
C CYS A 199 9.29 4.82 3.07
N ILE A 200 9.95 5.68 3.85
CA ILE A 200 9.58 7.12 3.94
C ILE A 200 10.02 7.89 2.70
N SER A 201 11.02 7.41 1.97
CA SER A 201 11.50 8.02 0.73
C SER A 201 10.71 7.65 -0.54
N GLN A 202 9.87 6.61 -0.47
CA GLN A 202 8.99 6.16 -1.57
C GLN A 202 7.80 7.10 -1.77
#